data_AF-A0A9E0LQX4-F1
#
_entry.id   AF-A0A9E0LQX4-F1
#
_cell.length_a   1.000
_cell.length_b   1.000
_cell.length_c   1.000
_cell.angle_alpha   90.00
_cell.angle_beta   90.00
_cell.angle_gamma   90.00
#
_symmetry.space_group_name_H-M   'P 1'
#
loop_
_entity.id
_entity.type
_entity.pdbx_description
1 polymer ?
#
loop_
_entity_poly.entity_id
_entity_poly.type
_entity_poly.pdbx_seq_one_letter_code
_entity_poly.pdbx_strand_id
1 'polypeptide(L)'
;MVKIEEEVFEGVVFSEEDEMSALDHQILAGEWKNLTKNEYYHKRTRAGKIIAMHQAISNRIKQLEKLFYPLVRDHPGRAEKLLMEIKKLRYLQQYLLQAYVWENQGELNEHEIPSELEDLL
;
A
#
# COMPACT_ATOMS: atom_id res chain seq x y z
N MET A 1 8.60 52.65 18.23
CA MET A 1 7.98 51.42 18.79
C MET A 1 7.59 50.55 17.62
N VAL A 2 8.41 49.55 17.31
CA VAL A 2 8.03 48.49 16.36
C VAL A 2 7.69 47.28 17.23
N LYS A 3 6.41 46.92 17.27
CA LYS A 3 5.99 45.59 17.73
C LYS A 3 6.08 44.69 16.51
N ILE A 4 7.04 43.78 16.50
CA ILE A 4 7.06 42.67 15.57
C ILE A 4 6.48 41.51 16.36
N GLU A 5 5.37 41.00 15.85
CA GLU A 5 4.55 39.92 16.40
C GLU A 5 5.35 38.61 16.45
N GLU A 6 5.07 37.81 17.46
CA GLU A 6 5.69 36.51 17.72
C GLU A 6 5.45 35.55 16.55
N GLU A 7 6.50 35.14 15.85
CA GLU A 7 6.47 33.93 15.03
C GLU A 7 6.50 32.71 15.96
N VAL A 8 5.33 32.21 16.31
CA VAL A 8 5.18 30.84 16.81
C VAL A 8 5.05 29.93 15.58
N PHE A 9 6.17 29.39 15.12
CA PHE A 9 6.16 28.22 14.25
C PHE A 9 5.77 27.02 15.12
N GLU A 10 4.47 26.81 15.27
CA GLU A 10 3.89 25.68 15.99
C GLU A 10 4.33 24.38 15.31
N GLY A 11 5.17 23.62 16.00
CA GLY A 11 5.41 22.22 15.68
C GLY A 11 4.08 21.48 15.81
N VAL A 12 3.45 21.22 14.67
CA VAL A 12 2.23 20.40 14.60
C VAL A 12 2.61 18.99 15.04
N VAL A 13 2.31 18.67 16.30
CA VAL A 13 2.34 17.29 16.80
C VAL A 13 1.09 16.64 16.23
N PHE A 14 1.26 15.82 15.19
CA PHE A 14 0.17 15.00 14.67
C PHE A 14 -0.30 14.04 15.77
N SER A 15 -1.61 13.95 15.96
CA SER A 15 -2.17 13.01 16.93
C SER A 15 -2.06 11.57 16.38
N GLU A 16 -2.11 10.58 17.28
CA GLU A 16 -2.14 9.17 16.89
C GLU A 16 -3.30 8.85 15.93
N GLU A 17 -4.43 9.56 16.09
CA GLU A 17 -5.62 9.42 15.23
C GLU A 17 -5.36 9.95 13.81
N ASP A 18 -4.61 11.04 13.66
CA ASP A 18 -4.27 11.62 12.35
C ASP A 18 -3.34 10.70 11.55
N GLU A 19 -2.37 10.08 12.21
CA GLU A 19 -1.44 9.16 11.54
C GLU A 19 -2.08 7.81 11.18
N MET A 20 -2.98 7.30 12.03
CA MET A 20 -3.79 6.12 11.71
C MET A 20 -4.73 6.42 10.52
N SER A 21 -5.34 7.61 10.51
CA SER A 21 -6.12 8.09 9.36
C SER A 21 -5.26 8.19 8.09
N ALA A 22 -4.02 8.67 8.20
CA ALA A 22 -3.09 8.74 7.07
C ALA A 22 -2.76 7.35 6.49
N LEU A 23 -2.56 6.35 7.35
CA LEU A 23 -2.34 4.96 6.89
C LEU A 23 -3.56 4.42 6.14
N ASP A 24 -4.76 4.62 6.69
CA ASP A 24 -6.00 4.17 6.05
C ASP A 24 -6.22 4.87 4.71
N HIS A 25 -5.91 6.18 4.61
CA HIS A 25 -5.92 6.91 3.34
C HIS A 25 -4.95 6.31 2.32
N GLN A 26 -3.72 5.95 2.72
CA GLN A 26 -2.75 5.30 1.81
C GLN A 26 -3.25 3.93 1.32
N ILE A 27 -3.85 3.13 2.22
CA ILE A 27 -4.45 1.84 1.86
C ILE A 27 -5.60 2.04 0.85
N LEU A 28 -6.50 2.99 1.10
CA LEU A 28 -7.62 3.32 0.22
C LEU A 28 -7.15 3.85 -1.14
N ALA A 29 -6.10 4.68 -1.14
CA ALA A 29 -5.46 5.21 -2.35
C ALA A 29 -4.67 4.15 -3.13
N GLY A 30 -4.46 2.95 -2.56
CA GLY A 30 -3.71 1.87 -3.20
C GLY A 30 -2.20 2.11 -3.24
N GLU A 31 -1.68 2.92 -2.32
CA GLU A 31 -0.26 3.28 -2.23
C GLU A 31 0.57 2.22 -1.50
N TRP A 32 0.45 0.96 -1.93
CA TRP A 32 1.05 -0.18 -1.24
C TRP A 32 2.57 -0.06 -1.02
N LYS A 33 3.30 0.56 -1.94
CA LYS A 33 4.75 0.83 -1.81
C LYS A 33 5.10 1.93 -0.80
N ASN A 34 4.14 2.78 -0.42
CA ASN A 34 4.35 3.87 0.53
C ASN A 34 3.96 3.49 1.96
N LEU A 35 3.33 2.32 2.18
CA LEU A 35 2.88 1.92 3.51
C LEU A 35 4.02 1.86 4.53
N THR A 36 5.21 1.43 4.11
CA THR A 36 6.42 1.40 4.98
C THR A 36 6.97 2.78 5.35
N LYS A 37 6.43 3.87 4.79
CA LYS A 37 6.78 5.23 5.22
C LYS A 37 5.93 5.70 6.39
N ASN A 38 4.85 4.99 6.73
CA ASN A 38 3.96 5.33 7.83
C ASN A 38 4.36 4.54 9.08
N GLU A 39 4.54 5.23 10.22
CA GLU A 39 4.99 4.59 11.45
C GLU A 39 3.98 3.58 12.02
N TYR A 40 2.68 3.83 11.85
CA TYR A 40 1.63 2.92 12.28
C TYR A 40 1.63 1.61 11.50
N TYR A 41 2.11 1.61 10.26
CA TYR A 41 2.29 0.37 9.51
C TYR A 41 3.31 -0.54 10.19
N HIS A 42 4.42 0.02 10.69
CA HIS A 42 5.46 -0.72 11.39
C HIS A 42 5.02 -1.24 12.76
N LYS A 43 4.09 -0.54 13.41
CA LYS A 43 3.47 -0.96 14.67
C LYS A 43 2.51 -2.15 14.50
N ARG A 44 2.09 -2.50 13.27
CA ARG A 44 1.21 -3.66 13.03
C ARG A 44 1.96 -4.98 13.20
N THR A 45 1.21 -6.01 13.61
CA THR A 45 1.66 -7.40 13.52
C THR A 45 1.97 -7.76 12.07
N ARG A 46 2.78 -8.79 11.83
CA ARG A 46 3.09 -9.27 10.47
C ARG A 46 1.82 -9.65 9.70
N ALA A 47 0.88 -10.35 10.34
CA ALA A 47 -0.46 -10.58 9.80
C ALA A 47 -1.20 -9.27 9.42
N GLY A 48 -1.14 -8.25 10.27
CA GLY A 48 -1.74 -6.94 10.00
C GLY A 48 -1.08 -6.20 8.83
N LYS A 49 0.24 -6.34 8.65
CA LYS A 49 0.99 -5.83 7.49
C LYS A 49 0.59 -6.52 6.20
N ILE A 50 0.44 -7.86 6.23
CA ILE A 50 -0.04 -8.66 5.10
C ILE A 50 -1.45 -8.20 4.67
N ILE A 51 -2.37 -8.02 5.63
CA ILE A 51 -3.75 -7.56 5.34
C ILE A 51 -3.74 -6.16 4.71
N ALA A 52 -3.02 -5.20 5.31
CA ALA A 52 -2.94 -3.84 4.80
C ALA A 52 -2.35 -3.79 3.38
N MET A 53 -1.28 -4.57 3.13
CA MET A 53 -0.67 -4.70 1.81
C MET A 53 -1.65 -5.28 0.79
N HIS A 54 -2.33 -6.37 1.15
CA HIS A 54 -3.34 -7.00 0.29
C HIS A 54 -4.47 -6.03 -0.06
N GLN A 55 -4.96 -5.25 0.90
CA GLN A 55 -5.98 -4.23 0.67
C GLN A 55 -5.49 -3.12 -0.26
N ALA A 56 -4.29 -2.58 -0.03
CA ALA A 56 -3.73 -1.52 -0.86
C ALA A 56 -3.49 -2.01 -2.31
N ILE A 57 -2.94 -3.21 -2.49
CA ILE A 57 -2.78 -3.83 -3.82
C ILE A 57 -4.14 -4.05 -4.49
N SER A 58 -5.14 -4.53 -3.76
CA SER A 58 -6.50 -4.73 -4.28
C SER A 58 -7.11 -3.40 -4.78
N ASN A 59 -6.93 -2.32 -4.03
CA ASN A 59 -7.38 -0.98 -4.42
C ASN A 59 -6.62 -0.48 -5.66
N ARG A 60 -5.31 -0.70 -5.73
CA ARG A 60 -4.50 -0.34 -6.89
C ARG A 60 -4.93 -1.09 -8.15
N ILE A 61 -5.20 -2.40 -8.05
CA ILE A 61 -5.72 -3.20 -9.16
C ILE A 61 -7.03 -2.60 -9.68
N LYS A 62 -7.99 -2.31 -8.79
CA LYS A 62 -9.28 -1.70 -9.18
C LYS A 62 -9.10 -0.37 -9.91
N GLN A 63 -8.17 0.48 -9.47
CA GLN A 63 -7.86 1.74 -10.14
C GLN A 63 -7.29 1.50 -11.55
N LEU A 64 -6.34 0.59 -11.69
CA LEU A 64 -5.74 0.25 -12.98
C LEU A 64 -6.76 -0.38 -13.92
N GLU A 65 -7.65 -1.24 -13.44
CA GLU A 65 -8.72 -1.85 -14.24
C GLU A 65 -9.70 -0.80 -14.79
N LYS A 66 -10.07 0.20 -13.98
CA LYS A 66 -10.91 1.34 -14.44
C LYS A 66 -10.28 2.10 -15.60
N LEU A 67 -8.94 2.22 -15.61
CA LEU A 67 -8.20 2.85 -16.71
C LEU A 67 -7.97 1.89 -17.88
N PHE A 68 -7.78 0.60 -17.60
CA PHE A 68 -7.46 -0.43 -18.59
C PHE A 68 -8.60 -0.65 -19.58
N TYR A 69 -9.83 -0.87 -19.10
CA TYR A 69 -10.93 -1.30 -19.97
C TYR A 69 -11.30 -0.28 -21.06
N PRO A 70 -11.37 1.04 -20.77
CA PRO A 70 -11.53 2.03 -21.82
C PRO A 70 -10.32 2.08 -22.77
N LEU A 71 -9.10 2.02 -22.22
CA LEU A 71 -7.88 2.14 -23.01
C LEU A 71 -7.67 0.98 -23.97
N VAL A 72 -7.97 -0.26 -23.56
CA VAL A 72 -7.78 -1.45 -24.42
C VAL A 72 -8.80 -1.47 -25.57
N ARG A 73 -10.01 -0.94 -25.33
CA ARG A 73 -11.04 -0.82 -26.37
C ARG A 73 -10.61 0.13 -27.47
N ASP A 74 -10.05 1.27 -27.10
CA ASP A 74 -9.76 2.37 -28.03
C ASP A 74 -8.31 2.29 -28.58
N HIS A 75 -7.36 1.77 -27.79
CA HIS A 75 -5.93 1.72 -28.07
C HIS A 75 -5.22 0.48 -27.47
N PRO A 76 -5.43 -0.73 -27.99
CA PRO A 76 -4.93 -1.98 -27.39
C PRO A 76 -3.40 -2.01 -27.20
N GLY A 77 -2.63 -1.50 -28.17
CA GLY A 77 -1.17 -1.43 -28.06
C GLY A 77 -0.66 -0.50 -26.95
N ARG A 78 -1.47 0.47 -26.50
CA ARG A 78 -1.12 1.34 -25.36
C ARG A 78 -1.51 0.72 -24.02
N ALA A 79 -2.37 -0.29 -24.02
CA ALA A 79 -2.88 -0.93 -22.80
C ALA A 79 -1.96 -2.03 -22.26
N GLU A 80 -0.98 -2.50 -23.04
CA GLU A 80 -0.09 -3.61 -22.68
C GLU A 80 0.67 -3.35 -21.37
N LYS A 81 1.23 -2.15 -21.20
CA LYS A 81 1.93 -1.78 -19.95
C LYS A 81 1.01 -1.84 -18.73
N LEU A 82 -0.24 -1.40 -18.89
CA LEU A 82 -1.23 -1.44 -17.81
C LEU A 82 -1.62 -2.89 -17.48
N LEU A 83 -1.77 -3.74 -18.51
CA LEU A 83 -2.07 -5.16 -18.33
C LEU A 83 -0.93 -5.88 -17.59
N MET A 84 0.33 -5.60 -17.94
CA MET A 84 1.49 -6.18 -17.26
C MET A 84 1.51 -5.79 -15.78
N GLU A 85 1.24 -4.53 -15.45
CA GLU A 85 1.16 -4.08 -14.07
C GLU A 85 0.01 -4.76 -13.31
N ILE A 86 -1.18 -4.85 -13.91
CA ILE A 86 -2.32 -5.57 -13.31
C ILE A 86 -1.97 -7.03 -13.03
N LYS A 87 -1.33 -7.72 -13.98
CA LYS A 87 -0.89 -9.12 -13.82
C LYS A 87 0.11 -9.26 -12.68
N LYS A 88 1.11 -8.39 -12.61
CA LYS A 88 2.09 -8.35 -11.51
C LYS A 88 1.40 -8.18 -10.17
N LEU A 89 0.51 -7.20 -10.04
CA LEU A 89 -0.19 -6.93 -8.79
C LEU A 89 -1.11 -8.09 -8.38
N ARG A 90 -1.78 -8.77 -9.32
CA ARG A 90 -2.57 -9.97 -9.02
C ARG A 90 -1.71 -11.13 -8.52
N TYR A 91 -0.50 -11.29 -9.06
CA TYR A 91 0.46 -12.28 -8.53
C TYR A 91 0.83 -11.96 -7.07
N LEU A 92 1.19 -10.71 -6.78
CA LEU A 92 1.51 -10.28 -5.41
C LEU A 92 0.30 -10.41 -4.46
N GLN A 93 -0.89 -10.06 -4.92
CA GLN A 93 -2.14 -10.22 -4.17
C GLN A 93 -2.38 -11.69 -3.79
N GLN A 94 -2.21 -12.61 -4.74
CA GLN A 94 -2.38 -14.04 -4.50
C GLN A 94 -1.32 -14.57 -3.52
N TYR A 95 -0.07 -14.11 -3.65
CA TYR A 95 0.98 -14.44 -2.69
C TYR A 95 0.60 -13.99 -1.29
N LEU A 96 0.16 -12.74 -1.10
CA LEU A 96 -0.24 -12.20 0.21
C LEU A 96 -1.39 -12.99 0.84
N LEU A 97 -2.34 -13.49 0.05
CA LEU A 97 -3.40 -14.35 0.55
C LEU A 97 -2.85 -15.66 1.14
N GLN A 98 -1.87 -16.28 0.46
CA GLN A 98 -1.20 -17.48 0.98
C GLN A 98 -0.30 -17.15 2.16
N ALA A 99 0.44 -16.04 2.10
CA ALA A 99 1.27 -15.58 3.19
C ALA A 99 0.48 -15.37 4.48
N TYR A 100 -0.77 -14.92 4.40
CA TYR A 100 -1.65 -14.83 5.55
C TYR A 100 -1.99 -16.20 6.15
N VAL A 101 -2.19 -17.23 5.31
CA VAL A 101 -2.42 -18.60 5.78
C VAL A 101 -1.17 -19.15 6.48
N TRP A 102 -0.01 -19.05 5.82
CA TRP A 102 1.27 -19.51 6.36
C TRP A 102 1.66 -18.77 7.64
N GLU A 103 1.37 -17.47 7.72
CA GLU A 103 1.61 -16.68 8.93
C GLU A 103 0.83 -17.23 10.12
N ASN A 104 -0.45 -17.57 9.93
CA ASN A 104 -1.27 -18.15 10.98
C ASN A 104 -0.84 -19.57 11.39
N GLN A 105 -0.11 -20.26 10.52
CA GLN A 105 0.47 -21.59 10.78
C GLN A 105 1.90 -21.51 11.36
N GLY A 106 2.54 -20.33 11.33
CA GLY A 106 3.94 -20.14 11.71
C GLY A 106 4.94 -20.57 10.64
N GLU A 107 4.48 -20.83 9.41
CA GLU A 107 5.25 -21.44 8.31
C GLU A 107 5.79 -20.39 7.31
N LEU A 108 5.40 -19.12 7.42
CA LEU A 108 5.73 -18.10 6.39
C LEU A 108 7.24 -17.98 6.10
N ASN A 109 8.11 -18.17 7.10
CA ASN A 109 9.56 -18.08 6.92
C ASN A 109 10.15 -19.23 6.09
N GLU A 110 9.38 -20.28 5.82
CA GLU A 110 9.78 -21.42 5.00
C GLU A 110 9.55 -21.17 3.50
N HIS A 111 8.88 -20.06 3.17
CA HIS A 111 8.50 -19.70 1.81
C HIS A 111 9.32 -18.53 1.28
N GLU A 112 9.66 -18.58 -0.01
CA GLU A 112 10.29 -17.47 -0.70
C GLU A 112 9.30 -16.29 -0.79
N ILE A 113 9.72 -15.13 -0.28
CA ILE A 113 8.97 -13.88 -0.39
C ILE A 113 9.35 -13.20 -1.70
N PRO A 114 8.38 -12.84 -2.57
CA PRO A 114 8.67 -12.03 -3.75
C PRO A 114 9.44 -10.77 -3.35
N SER A 115 10.51 -10.46 -4.08
CA SER A 115 11.40 -9.33 -3.79
C SER A 115 10.66 -7.99 -3.56
N GLU A 116 9.53 -7.79 -4.24
CA GLU A 116 8.70 -6.59 -4.11
C GLU A 116 7.98 -6.47 -2.76
N LEU A 117 7.89 -7.55 -1.99
CA LEU A 117 7.24 -7.64 -0.69
C LEU A 117 8.24 -7.89 0.44
N GLU A 118 9.49 -8.26 0.14
CA GLU A 118 10.51 -8.67 1.11
C GLU A 118 10.80 -7.58 2.15
N ASP A 119 10.96 -6.32 1.70
CA ASP A 119 11.14 -5.17 2.60
C ASP A 119 9.83 -4.65 3.22
N LEU A 120 8.69 -5.23 2.85
CA LEU A 120 7.37 -4.73 3.21
C LEU A 120 6.65 -5.59 4.26
N LEU A 121 7.04 -6.86 4.45
CA LEU A 121 6.40 -7.82 5.38
C LEU A 121 7.27 -8.08 6.60
#